data_AF-A0A969I4N4-F1
#
_entry.id   AF-A0A969I4N4-F1
#
_cell.length_a   1.000
_cell.length_b   1.000
_cell.length_c   1.000
_cell.angle_alpha   90.00
_cell.angle_beta   90.00
_cell.angle_gamma   90.00
#
_symmetry.space_group_name_H-M   'P 1'
#
loop_
_entity.id
_entity.type
_entity.pdbx_description
1 polymer ?
#
loop_
_entity_poly.entity_id
_entity_poly.type
_entity_poly.pdbx_seq_one_letter_code
_entity_poly.pdbx_strand_id
1 'polypeptide(L)'
;VRAARPDVWLGVDANQGFTLPALERLLPVLLEARVLLLEQPLARGAEAALEGFSCPIPLAADESVQGLADVEGLQGRFDVVNIKLDKCGGLTEALLMAQAAQRLGLKVMVGNMVGSSLAMAPAFVVGQLCDIVDLDGPTFLAKDREPGVQYENGTIWCSQQVWG
;
A
#
# COMPACT_ATOMS: atom_id res chain seq x y z
N VAL A 1 -7.56 6.49 -17.61
CA VAL A 1 -7.10 5.16 -17.14
C VAL A 1 -8.19 4.10 -17.26
N ARG A 2 -9.31 4.17 -16.52
CA ARG A 2 -10.36 3.12 -16.54
C ARG A 2 -10.88 2.75 -17.93
N ALA A 3 -11.10 3.71 -18.83
CA ALA A 3 -11.55 3.41 -20.20
C ALA A 3 -10.56 2.53 -21.00
N ALA A 4 -9.25 2.67 -20.75
CA ALA A 4 -8.22 1.88 -21.42
C ALA A 4 -8.06 0.48 -20.81
N ARG A 5 -8.34 0.31 -19.52
CA ARG A 5 -8.31 -0.96 -18.78
C ARG A 5 -9.60 -1.17 -18.00
N PRO A 6 -10.71 -1.54 -18.66
CA PRO A 6 -12.02 -1.70 -18.03
C PRO A 6 -12.11 -2.94 -17.13
N ASP A 7 -11.14 -3.85 -17.23
CA ASP A 7 -11.08 -5.20 -16.67
C ASP A 7 -10.27 -5.31 -15.38
N VAL A 8 -9.39 -4.34 -15.08
CA VAL A 8 -8.42 -4.46 -13.98
C VAL A 8 -8.95 -4.01 -12.63
N TRP A 9 -8.38 -4.59 -11.58
CA TRP A 9 -8.37 -3.97 -10.26
C TRP A 9 -7.62 -2.63 -10.34
N LEU A 10 -8.16 -1.57 -9.72
CA LEU A 10 -7.60 -0.22 -9.80
C LEU A 10 -7.62 0.45 -8.43
N GLY A 11 -6.41 0.69 -7.90
CA GLY A 11 -6.18 1.60 -6.79
C GLY A 11 -5.80 2.99 -7.29
N VAL A 12 -5.98 4.00 -6.45
CA VAL A 12 -5.47 5.36 -6.66
C VAL A 12 -4.65 5.73 -5.45
N ASP A 13 -3.40 6.13 -5.65
CA ASP A 13 -2.59 6.76 -4.62
C ASP A 13 -2.61 8.28 -4.85
N ALA A 14 -3.05 9.02 -3.84
CA ALA A 14 -3.09 10.47 -3.87
C ALA A 14 -1.80 11.10 -3.31
N ASN A 15 -0.94 10.32 -2.64
CA ASN A 15 0.28 10.77 -1.99
C ASN A 15 0.10 12.09 -1.25
N GLN A 16 -0.89 12.14 -0.35
CA GLN A 16 -1.21 13.31 0.47
C GLN A 16 -1.77 14.53 -0.29
N GLY A 17 -2.08 14.38 -1.57
CA GLY A 17 -2.39 15.49 -2.47
C GLY A 17 -3.81 16.07 -2.35
N PHE A 18 -4.72 15.42 -1.62
CA PHE A 18 -6.09 15.89 -1.46
C PHE A 18 -6.33 16.60 -0.13
N THR A 19 -7.34 17.46 -0.13
CA THR A 19 -8.03 17.92 1.09
C THR A 19 -9.37 17.18 1.19
N LEU A 20 -9.98 17.13 2.38
CA LEU A 20 -11.29 16.47 2.52
C LEU A 20 -12.35 17.05 1.55
N PRO A 21 -12.50 18.38 1.39
CA PRO A 21 -13.45 18.91 0.41
C PRO A 21 -13.11 18.57 -1.04
N ALA A 22 -11.83 18.40 -1.38
CA ALA A 22 -11.42 17.96 -2.71
C ALA A 22 -11.75 16.47 -2.93
N LEU A 23 -11.50 15.63 -1.93
CA LEU A 23 -11.85 14.22 -1.94
C LEU A 23 -13.36 14.02 -2.14
N GLU A 24 -14.19 14.74 -1.38
CA GLU A 24 -15.66 14.68 -1.51
C GLU A 24 -16.13 15.01 -2.93
N ARG A 25 -15.52 16.02 -3.57
CA ARG A 25 -15.83 16.37 -4.97
C ARG A 25 -15.36 15.32 -5.98
N LEU A 26 -14.30 14.59 -5.68
CA LEU A 26 -13.73 13.57 -6.56
C LEU A 26 -14.41 12.21 -6.41
N LEU A 27 -15.02 11.92 -5.26
CA LEU A 27 -15.66 10.63 -4.97
C LEU A 27 -16.62 10.14 -6.08
N PRO A 28 -17.52 10.96 -6.66
CA PRO A 28 -18.40 10.50 -7.72
C PRO A 28 -17.61 9.94 -8.93
N VAL A 29 -16.52 10.60 -9.31
CA VAL A 29 -15.67 10.19 -10.43
C VAL A 29 -14.87 8.93 -10.09
N LEU A 30 -14.34 8.83 -8.85
CA LEU A 30 -13.63 7.64 -8.39
C LEU A 30 -14.55 6.40 -8.37
N LEU A 31 -15.81 6.59 -7.96
CA LEU A 31 -16.83 5.54 -7.97
C LEU A 31 -17.24 5.14 -9.38
N GLU A 32 -17.51 6.10 -10.27
CA GLU A 32 -17.80 5.84 -11.69
C GLU A 32 -16.63 5.09 -12.35
N ALA A 33 -15.41 5.46 -12.01
CA ALA A 33 -14.19 4.79 -12.48
C ALA A 33 -13.94 3.42 -11.81
N ARG A 34 -14.79 2.97 -10.88
CA ARG A 34 -14.65 1.70 -10.15
C ARG A 34 -13.27 1.56 -9.50
N VAL A 35 -12.86 2.59 -8.76
CA VAL A 35 -11.66 2.55 -7.91
C VAL A 35 -11.96 1.72 -6.66
N LEU A 36 -11.05 0.82 -6.30
CA LEU A 36 -11.23 -0.18 -5.24
C LEU A 36 -10.36 0.06 -4.01
N LEU A 37 -9.40 0.98 -4.09
CA LEU A 37 -8.56 1.44 -2.99
C LEU A 37 -8.18 2.90 -3.24
N LEU A 38 -8.24 3.73 -2.20
CA LEU A 38 -7.66 5.07 -2.22
C LEU A 38 -6.58 5.18 -1.14
N GLU A 39 -5.34 5.34 -1.57
CA GLU A 39 -4.18 5.43 -0.69
C GLU A 39 -3.84 6.89 -0.37
N GLN A 40 -3.55 7.10 0.92
CA GLN A 40 -3.17 8.34 1.57
C GLN A 40 -3.77 9.61 0.92
N PRO A 41 -5.11 9.81 0.99
CA PRO A 41 -5.73 10.99 0.38
C PRO A 41 -5.23 12.29 0.99
N LEU A 42 -5.12 12.35 2.32
CA LEU A 42 -4.80 13.57 3.07
C LEU A 42 -3.35 13.57 3.55
N ALA A 43 -2.81 14.78 3.73
CA ALA A 43 -1.51 14.99 4.34
C ALA A 43 -1.40 14.36 5.73
N ARG A 44 -0.22 13.82 6.04
CA ARG A 44 0.10 13.34 7.38
C ARG A 44 -0.07 14.47 8.39
N GLY A 45 -0.75 14.19 9.50
CA GLY A 45 -1.17 15.16 10.51
C GLY A 45 -2.56 15.78 10.28
N ALA A 46 -3.19 15.55 9.12
CA ALA A 46 -4.55 15.99 8.81
C ALA A 46 -5.60 14.88 8.93
N GLU A 47 -5.23 13.71 9.45
CA GLU A 47 -6.07 12.50 9.49
C GLU A 47 -7.30 12.66 10.39
N ALA A 48 -7.27 13.61 11.33
CA ALA A 48 -8.44 13.95 12.15
C ALA A 48 -9.64 14.39 11.28
N ALA A 49 -9.41 14.90 10.07
CA ALA A 49 -10.48 15.22 9.14
C ALA A 49 -11.21 13.98 8.58
N LEU A 50 -10.62 12.78 8.71
CA LEU A 50 -11.27 11.52 8.33
C LEU A 50 -12.17 10.96 9.44
N GLU A 51 -12.12 11.52 10.65
CA GLU A 51 -12.97 11.05 11.74
C GLU A 51 -14.45 11.28 11.44
N GLY A 52 -15.23 10.19 11.42
CA GLY A 52 -16.65 10.23 11.08
C GLY A 52 -16.94 10.41 9.59
N PHE A 53 -15.91 10.56 8.74
CA PHE A 53 -16.08 10.56 7.30
C PHE A 53 -16.28 9.13 6.80
N SER A 54 -17.44 8.86 6.18
CA SER A 54 -17.72 7.56 5.59
C SER A 54 -17.33 7.56 4.11
N CYS A 55 -16.11 7.11 3.84
CA CYS A 55 -15.65 6.93 2.47
C CYS A 55 -16.23 5.62 1.89
N PRO A 56 -16.87 5.62 0.71
CA PRO A 56 -17.37 4.40 0.07
C PRO A 56 -16.27 3.55 -0.57
N ILE A 57 -15.04 4.06 -0.61
CA ILE A 57 -13.84 3.36 -1.12
C ILE A 57 -12.90 3.15 0.06
N PRO A 58 -12.36 1.93 0.29
CA PRO A 58 -11.41 1.67 1.36
C PRO A 58 -10.20 2.60 1.31
N LEU A 59 -9.82 3.16 2.46
CA LEU A 59 -8.67 4.06 2.60
C LEU A 59 -7.44 3.30 3.09
N ALA A 60 -6.32 3.42 2.37
CA ALA A 60 -5.02 2.93 2.84
C ALA A 60 -4.19 4.05 3.48
N ALA A 61 -3.60 3.78 4.64
CA ALA A 61 -2.57 4.62 5.23
C ALA A 61 -1.20 4.22 4.69
N ASP A 62 -0.45 5.19 4.15
CA ASP A 62 0.96 5.03 3.80
C ASP A 62 1.83 5.98 4.63
N GLU A 63 1.87 7.27 4.31
CA GLU A 63 2.73 8.21 5.04
C GLU A 63 2.30 8.39 6.50
N SER A 64 1.02 8.16 6.83
CA SER A 64 0.51 8.18 8.20
C SER A 64 0.93 6.98 9.06
N VAL A 65 1.56 5.95 8.49
CA VAL A 65 2.03 4.77 9.22
C VAL A 65 3.50 4.51 8.90
N GLN A 66 4.37 4.68 9.88
CA GLN A 66 5.81 4.50 9.72
C GLN A 66 6.30 3.22 10.40
N GLY A 67 5.76 2.88 11.56
CA GLY A 67 6.15 1.68 12.31
C GLY A 67 5.00 1.10 13.12
N LEU A 68 5.31 0.11 13.96
CA LEU A 68 4.32 -0.62 14.76
C LEU A 68 3.50 0.29 15.68
N ALA A 69 4.14 1.32 16.25
CA ALA A 69 3.50 2.24 17.19
C ALA A 69 2.37 3.08 16.56
N ASP A 70 2.37 3.26 15.24
CA ASP A 70 1.36 4.06 14.55
C ASP A 70 0.08 3.27 14.24
N VAL A 71 0.16 1.93 14.20
CA VAL A 71 -0.90 1.05 13.66
C VAL A 71 -2.21 1.18 14.43
N GLU A 72 -2.17 1.27 15.76
CA GLU A 72 -3.37 1.41 16.59
C GLU A 72 -4.13 2.72 16.30
N GLY A 73 -3.41 3.80 15.99
CA GLY A 73 -3.99 5.11 15.72
C GLY A 73 -4.72 5.23 14.38
N LEU A 74 -4.67 4.19 13.54
CA LEU A 74 -5.32 4.16 12.23
C LEU A 74 -6.79 3.72 12.31
N GLN A 75 -7.17 2.98 13.36
CA GLN A 75 -8.53 2.44 13.49
C GLN A 75 -9.57 3.57 13.50
N GLY A 76 -10.60 3.44 12.67
CA GLY A 76 -11.64 4.45 12.51
C GLY A 76 -11.29 5.60 11.57
N ARG A 77 -10.07 5.62 11.00
CA ARG A 77 -9.64 6.59 9.98
C ARG A 77 -9.23 5.93 8.66
N PHE A 78 -8.64 4.73 8.74
CA PHE A 78 -8.20 3.95 7.59
C PHE A 78 -8.70 2.50 7.68
N ASP A 79 -8.81 1.85 6.52
CA ASP A 79 -9.24 0.46 6.38
C ASP A 79 -8.07 -0.50 6.08
N VAL A 80 -6.99 0.04 5.51
CA VAL A 80 -5.82 -0.73 5.05
C VAL A 80 -4.54 -0.08 5.57
N VAL A 81 -3.58 -0.90 6.00
CA VAL A 81 -2.24 -0.46 6.40
C VAL A 81 -1.24 -0.79 5.29
N ASN A 82 -0.60 0.21 4.67
CA ASN A 82 0.51 -0.02 3.74
C ASN A 82 1.84 -0.11 4.51
N ILE A 83 2.40 -1.32 4.60
CA ILE A 83 3.67 -1.61 5.25
C ILE A 83 4.79 -1.53 4.21
N LYS A 84 5.80 -0.70 4.48
CA LYS A 84 7.03 -0.62 3.67
C LYS A 84 8.22 -0.83 4.59
N LEU A 85 9.14 -1.71 4.19
CA LEU A 85 10.31 -2.04 5.00
C LEU A 85 11.19 -0.83 5.29
N ASP A 86 11.29 0.11 4.33
CA ASP A 86 12.03 1.36 4.48
C ASP A 86 11.44 2.29 5.55
N LYS A 87 10.12 2.21 5.79
CA LYS A 87 9.46 3.01 6.83
C LYS A 87 9.68 2.40 8.22
N CYS A 88 9.45 1.10 8.35
CA CYS A 88 9.44 0.41 9.64
C CYS A 88 10.81 -0.14 10.05
N GLY A 89 11.87 0.10 9.28
CA GLY A 89 13.21 -0.36 9.61
C GLY A 89 13.44 -1.86 9.44
N GLY A 90 12.68 -2.51 8.53
CA GLY A 90 12.97 -3.87 8.07
C GLY A 90 11.92 -4.94 8.41
N LEU A 91 12.26 -6.18 8.03
CA LEU A 91 11.34 -7.33 8.01
C LEU A 91 10.72 -7.65 9.38
N THR A 92 11.52 -7.60 10.45
CA THR A 92 11.07 -7.96 11.80
C THR A 92 9.88 -7.10 12.23
N GLU A 93 10.00 -5.77 12.08
CA GLU A 93 8.93 -4.85 12.47
C GLU A 93 7.75 -4.93 11.50
N ALA A 94 7.99 -5.13 10.21
CA ALA A 94 6.94 -5.32 9.20
C ALA A 94 6.02 -6.51 9.52
N LEU A 95 6.58 -7.65 9.97
CA LEU A 95 5.79 -8.81 10.39
C LEU A 95 4.95 -8.53 11.64
N LEU A 96 5.49 -7.77 12.60
CA LEU A 96 4.73 -7.34 13.78
C LEU A 96 3.59 -6.38 13.42
N MET A 97 3.84 -5.45 12.50
CA MET A 97 2.83 -4.52 11.98
C MET A 97 1.69 -5.26 11.29
N ALA A 98 1.99 -6.22 10.42
CA ALA A 98 0.97 -7.01 9.71
C ALA A 98 0.05 -7.74 10.70
N GLN A 99 0.64 -8.40 11.72
CA GLN A 99 -0.14 -9.07 12.76
C GLN A 99 -0.96 -8.09 13.62
N ALA A 100 -0.42 -6.91 13.93
CA ALA A 100 -1.14 -5.89 14.69
C ALA A 100 -2.35 -5.35 13.90
N ALA A 101 -2.16 -5.03 12.63
CA ALA A 101 -3.23 -4.58 11.74
C ALA A 101 -4.35 -5.62 11.64
N GLN A 102 -4.00 -6.90 11.43
CA GLN A 102 -4.97 -8.00 11.38
C GLN A 102 -5.76 -8.16 12.70
N ARG A 103 -5.10 -8.02 13.87
CA ARG A 103 -5.78 -8.06 15.18
C ARG A 103 -6.79 -6.93 15.37
N LEU A 104 -6.54 -5.77 14.75
CA LEU A 104 -7.43 -4.62 14.77
C LEU A 104 -8.55 -4.70 13.72
N GLY A 105 -8.57 -5.76 12.90
CA GLY A 105 -9.52 -5.94 11.80
C GLY A 105 -9.21 -5.07 10.58
N LEU A 106 -8.02 -4.48 10.50
CA LEU A 106 -7.55 -3.74 9.32
C LEU A 106 -7.05 -4.72 8.26
N LYS A 107 -7.24 -4.38 6.99
CA LYS A 107 -6.57 -5.07 5.89
C LYS A 107 -5.09 -4.68 5.83
N VAL A 108 -4.29 -5.51 5.18
CA VAL A 108 -2.85 -5.29 5.08
C VAL A 108 -2.43 -5.19 3.63
N MET A 109 -1.64 -4.18 3.33
CA MET A 109 -0.92 -4.00 2.07
C MET A 109 0.58 -4.02 2.36
N VAL A 110 1.36 -4.64 1.50
CA VAL A 110 2.82 -4.41 1.48
C VAL A 110 3.15 -3.58 0.26
N GLY A 111 3.89 -2.50 0.48
CA GLY A 111 4.37 -1.60 -0.55
C GLY A 111 5.89 -1.62 -0.65
N ASN A 112 6.41 -0.78 -1.54
CA ASN A 112 7.85 -0.55 -1.67
C ASN A 112 8.19 0.94 -1.75
N MET A 113 9.48 1.25 -1.55
CA MET A 113 10.11 2.37 -2.23
C MET A 113 10.69 1.87 -3.55
N VAL A 114 10.88 2.76 -4.53
CA VAL A 114 11.53 2.40 -5.79
C VAL A 114 12.94 1.86 -5.50
N GLY A 115 13.15 0.57 -5.78
CA GLY A 115 14.36 -0.16 -5.42
C GLY A 115 14.54 -1.45 -6.20
N SER A 116 15.70 -2.09 -6.05
CA SER A 116 16.05 -3.33 -6.77
C SER A 116 15.36 -4.57 -6.21
N SER A 117 15.46 -5.71 -6.92
CA SER A 117 14.99 -7.03 -6.47
C SER A 117 15.38 -7.39 -5.02
N LEU A 118 16.55 -6.93 -4.56
CA LEU A 118 17.03 -7.17 -3.20
C LEU A 118 16.12 -6.58 -2.12
N ALA A 119 15.49 -5.43 -2.38
CA ALA A 119 14.54 -4.81 -1.46
C ALA A 119 13.17 -5.50 -1.50
N MET A 120 12.76 -5.99 -2.68
CA MET A 120 11.50 -6.73 -2.83
C MET A 120 11.54 -8.09 -2.14
N ALA A 121 12.69 -8.74 -2.07
CA ALA A 121 12.80 -10.11 -1.55
C ALA A 121 12.31 -10.30 -0.10
N PRO A 122 12.75 -9.51 0.91
CA PRO A 122 12.16 -9.59 2.25
C PRO A 122 10.70 -9.09 2.28
N ALA A 123 10.34 -8.10 1.46
CA ALA A 123 8.96 -7.60 1.40
C ALA A 123 7.99 -8.65 0.82
N PHE A 124 8.46 -9.52 -0.08
CA PHE A 124 7.71 -10.65 -0.63
C PHE A 124 7.24 -11.63 0.45
N VAL A 125 8.05 -11.80 1.51
CA VAL A 125 7.67 -12.60 2.70
C VAL A 125 6.50 -11.94 3.44
N VAL A 126 6.54 -10.62 3.63
CA VAL A 126 5.43 -9.86 4.23
C VAL A 126 4.18 -9.94 3.35
N GLY A 127 4.35 -9.91 2.03
CA GLY A 127 3.27 -10.04 1.06
C GLY A 127 2.41 -11.30 1.21
N GLN A 128 2.96 -12.37 1.80
CA GLN A 128 2.20 -13.59 2.09
C GLN A 128 1.13 -13.42 3.18
N LEU A 129 1.18 -12.31 3.92
CA LEU A 129 0.23 -11.93 4.96
C LEU A 129 -0.73 -10.82 4.51
N CYS A 130 -0.59 -10.33 3.28
CA CYS A 130 -1.25 -9.12 2.80
C CYS A 130 -2.42 -9.42 1.86
N ASP A 131 -3.44 -8.56 1.89
CA ASP A 131 -4.55 -8.53 0.94
C ASP A 131 -4.14 -7.91 -0.40
N ILE A 132 -3.17 -6.99 -0.37
CA ILE A 132 -2.68 -6.22 -1.52
C ILE A 132 -1.15 -6.20 -1.50
N VAL A 133 -0.54 -6.39 -2.67
CA VAL A 133 0.91 -6.41 -2.83
C VAL A 133 1.32 -5.43 -3.92
N ASP A 134 2.07 -4.40 -3.53
CA ASP A 134 2.69 -3.41 -4.40
C ASP A 134 4.23 -3.51 -4.27
N LEU A 135 4.80 -4.46 -5.01
CA LEU A 135 6.24 -4.75 -5.01
C LEU A 135 6.80 -4.63 -6.43
N ASP A 136 6.48 -3.55 -7.14
CA ASP A 136 6.83 -3.32 -8.54
C ASP A 136 8.09 -2.46 -8.73
N GLY A 137 8.73 -1.99 -7.66
CA GLY A 137 9.90 -1.09 -7.70
C GLY A 137 10.96 -1.43 -8.75
N PRO A 138 11.40 -2.71 -8.89
CA PRO A 138 12.36 -3.12 -9.90
C PRO A 138 11.92 -2.88 -11.35
N THR A 139 10.61 -2.90 -11.63
CA THR A 139 10.07 -2.70 -12.98
C THR A 139 10.30 -1.27 -13.50
N PHE A 140 10.57 -0.33 -12.60
CA PHE A 140 10.94 1.04 -12.95
C PHE A 140 12.43 1.22 -13.24
N LEU A 141 13.26 0.20 -12.98
CA LEU A 141 14.71 0.28 -13.20
C LEU A 141 15.06 -0.11 -14.64
N ALA A 142 15.94 0.67 -15.27
CA ALA A 142 16.50 0.30 -16.58
C ALA A 142 17.36 -0.99 -16.52
N LYS A 143 17.91 -1.29 -15.35
CA LYS A 143 18.67 -2.51 -15.06
C LYS A 143 18.53 -2.88 -13.59
N ASP A 144 18.11 -4.11 -13.33
CA ASP A 144 18.02 -4.70 -11.98
C ASP A 144 19.17 -5.69 -11.71
N ARG A 145 19.16 -6.33 -10.53
CA ARG A 145 20.12 -7.37 -10.12
C ARG A 145 19.86 -8.71 -10.80
N GLU A 146 20.92 -9.52 -10.87
CA GLU A 146 20.87 -10.91 -11.31
C GLU A 146 21.58 -11.81 -10.26
N PRO A 147 20.89 -12.85 -9.71
CA PRO A 147 19.48 -13.15 -9.92
C PRO A 147 18.56 -12.06 -9.34
N GLY A 148 17.38 -11.89 -9.95
CA GLY A 148 16.34 -10.96 -9.53
C GLY A 148 14.99 -11.66 -9.31
N VAL A 149 14.02 -10.93 -8.78
CA VAL A 149 12.63 -11.39 -8.71
C VAL A 149 12.04 -11.48 -10.12
N GLN A 150 11.05 -12.34 -10.29
CA GLN A 150 10.38 -12.56 -11.56
C GLN A 150 8.99 -11.93 -11.52
N TYR A 151 8.64 -11.18 -12.57
CA TYR A 151 7.29 -10.64 -12.73
C TYR A 151 6.59 -11.32 -13.90
N GLU A 152 5.36 -11.76 -13.67
CA GLU A 152 4.53 -12.33 -14.72
C GLU A 152 3.06 -11.99 -14.47
N ASN A 153 2.38 -11.40 -15.46
CA ASN A 153 0.95 -11.11 -15.42
C ASN A 153 0.47 -10.36 -14.16
N GLY A 154 1.27 -9.41 -13.66
CA GLY A 154 0.96 -8.64 -12.45
C GLY A 154 1.23 -9.38 -11.14
N THR A 155 1.89 -10.53 -11.21
CA THR A 155 2.36 -11.29 -10.03
C THR A 155 3.88 -11.18 -9.91
N ILE A 156 4.37 -11.35 -8.69
CA ILE A 156 5.81 -11.38 -8.36
C ILE A 156 6.16 -12.76 -7.79
N TRP A 157 7.30 -13.30 -8.18
CA TRP A 157 7.90 -14.49 -7.59
C TRP A 157 9.34 -14.19 -7.15
N CYS A 158 9.65 -14.45 -5.88
CA CYS A 158 10.99 -14.29 -5.34
C CYS A 158 11.55 -15.64 -4.87
N SER A 159 12.65 -16.09 -5.49
CA SER A 159 13.37 -17.28 -5.04
C SER A 159 14.41 -16.94 -3.97
N GLN A 160 14.82 -17.94 -3.18
CA GLN A 160 15.89 -17.80 -2.17
C GLN A 160 17.24 -17.39 -2.78
N GLN A 161 17.45 -17.60 -4.09
CA GLN A 161 18.69 -17.18 -4.76
C GLN A 161 18.87 -15.66 -4.80
N VAL A 162 17.77 -14.89 -4.66
CA VAL A 162 17.81 -13.42 -4.62
C VAL A 162 18.26 -12.95 -3.23
N TRP A 163 17.65 -13.49 -2.17
CA TRP A 163 17.93 -13.20 -0.77
C TRP A 163 17.21 -14.20 0.15
N GLY A 164 17.89 -14.64 1.22
CA GLY A 164 17.36 -15.62 2.19
C GLY A 164 17.59 -17.06 1.78
#